data_AF-A0A8H4L6W1-F1
#
_entry.id   AF-A0A8H4L6W1-F1
#
_cell.length_a   1.000
_cell.length_b   1.000
_cell.length_c   1.000
_cell.angle_alpha   90.00
_cell.angle_beta   90.00
_cell.angle_gamma   90.00
#
_symmetry.space_group_name_H-M   'P 1'
#
loop_
_entity.id
_entity.type
_entity.pdbx_description
1 polymer ?
#
loop_
_entity_poly.entity_id
_entity_poly.type
_entity_poly.pdbx_seq_one_letter_code
_entity_poly.pdbx_strand_id
1 'polypeptide(L)'
;LESAGQLDNTYIFYTTDNGYHISQHRMDPGKACGYDTDIHIPFFVRGPGIPAGGSVDIVTTHTDVAATILKIAGMNKATDGASIPLSQPDNEALRHEHATIEFWGLAVPEGIYGAIGTSEREAGEWTGRHHNNTYRGLRIVSPNYSLYYSVWCTGDVEFYDLASDPFQTQNLMAHDKGHMGYRISGRPLDEILTRLNALIMVLKTCKGRECTRPWESLHPDGRVTTLPDALREKYDSFYQQQPKMWFSECAATYIAEAENQEPIKPFGGDSTTQKREFDWGRHWQYFT
;
A
#
# COMPACT_ATOMS: atom_id res chain seq x y z
N LEU A 1 -26.83 -9.48 -19.11
CA LEU A 1 -26.54 -8.16 -19.75
C LEU A 1 -26.81 -8.20 -21.25
N GLU A 2 -26.28 -9.19 -21.99
CA GLU A 2 -26.51 -9.35 -23.44
C GLU A 2 -27.99 -9.50 -23.81
N SER A 3 -28.72 -10.44 -23.19
CA SER A 3 -30.14 -10.65 -23.47
C SER A 3 -31.01 -9.42 -23.18
N ALA A 4 -30.53 -8.48 -22.35
CA ALA A 4 -31.22 -7.24 -22.03
C ALA A 4 -30.76 -6.04 -22.90
N GLY A 5 -29.82 -6.25 -23.83
CA GLY A 5 -29.26 -5.20 -24.68
C GLY A 5 -28.48 -4.11 -23.93
N GLN A 6 -28.06 -4.35 -22.68
CA GLN A 6 -27.40 -3.34 -21.84
C GLN A 6 -25.87 -3.44 -21.84
N LEU A 7 -25.31 -4.50 -22.43
CA LEU A 7 -23.89 -4.82 -22.31
C LEU A 7 -22.98 -3.68 -22.80
N ASP A 8 -23.33 -3.00 -23.89
CA ASP A 8 -22.51 -1.93 -24.47
C ASP A 8 -22.68 -0.57 -23.77
N ASN A 9 -23.62 -0.48 -22.82
CA ASN A 9 -23.84 0.68 -21.96
C ASN A 9 -23.49 0.39 -20.48
N THR A 10 -22.77 -0.71 -20.22
CA THR A 10 -22.39 -1.13 -18.87
C THR A 10 -20.88 -1.17 -18.71
N TYR A 11 -20.38 -0.50 -17.66
CA TYR A 11 -19.03 -0.76 -17.15
C TYR A 11 -19.08 -1.95 -16.19
N ILE A 12 -18.18 -2.91 -16.37
CA ILE A 12 -18.01 -4.11 -15.55
C ILE A 12 -16.60 -4.05 -14.98
N PHE A 13 -16.52 -4.06 -13.65
CA PHE A 13 -15.28 -4.20 -12.90
C PHE A 13 -15.27 -5.58 -12.27
N TYR A 14 -14.24 -6.38 -12.52
CA TYR A 14 -14.05 -7.69 -11.93
C TYR A 14 -12.75 -7.69 -11.13
N THR A 15 -12.87 -7.98 -9.83
CA THR A 15 -11.76 -7.92 -8.87
C THR A 15 -12.11 -8.76 -7.63
N THR A 16 -11.17 -8.84 -6.70
CA THR A 16 -11.38 -9.32 -5.33
C THR A 16 -11.05 -8.22 -4.31
N ASP A 17 -11.47 -8.41 -3.06
CA ASP A 17 -11.09 -7.58 -1.92
C ASP A 17 -9.62 -7.79 -1.52
N ASN A 18 -9.12 -9.02 -1.63
CA ASN A 18 -7.75 -9.40 -1.28
C ASN A 18 -7.33 -10.71 -1.99
N GLY A 19 -6.04 -11.01 -1.96
CA GLY A 19 -5.48 -12.30 -2.33
C GLY A 19 -5.62 -13.34 -1.22
N TYR A 20 -4.98 -14.50 -1.37
CA TYR A 20 -5.07 -15.59 -0.41
C TYR A 20 -3.84 -16.49 -0.51
N HIS A 21 -3.17 -16.76 0.61
CA HIS A 21 -2.11 -17.76 0.67
C HIS A 21 -2.65 -19.12 1.15
N ILE A 22 -2.12 -20.18 0.56
CA ILE A 22 -2.35 -21.59 0.88
C ILE A 22 -1.04 -22.22 1.33
N SER A 23 -0.49 -21.69 2.42
CA SER A 23 0.75 -22.13 3.05
C SER A 23 2.07 -21.80 2.36
N GLN A 24 2.06 -20.82 1.44
CA GLN A 24 3.26 -20.07 1.12
C GLN A 24 3.89 -19.54 2.42
N HIS A 25 5.23 -19.48 2.45
CA HIS A 25 6.02 -19.10 3.64
C HIS A 25 5.77 -19.98 4.88
N ARG A 26 5.19 -21.18 4.71
CA ARG A 26 4.76 -22.06 5.82
C ARG A 26 3.72 -21.43 6.75
N MET A 27 2.97 -20.44 6.25
CA MET A 27 1.85 -19.88 6.99
C MET A 27 0.66 -20.83 6.98
N ASP A 28 -0.25 -20.65 7.92
CA ASP A 28 -1.57 -21.26 7.78
C ASP A 28 -2.32 -20.58 6.62
N PRO A 29 -3.24 -21.26 5.91
CA PRO A 29 -4.03 -20.61 4.87
C PRO A 29 -4.78 -19.36 5.40
N GLY A 30 -4.76 -18.26 4.65
CA GLY A 30 -5.35 -17.00 5.12
C GLY A 30 -5.02 -15.79 4.24
N LYS A 31 -5.26 -14.59 4.80
CA LYS A 31 -5.22 -13.30 4.09
C LYS A 31 -4.98 -12.10 5.01
N ALA A 32 -3.84 -12.07 5.69
CA ALA A 32 -3.54 -11.09 6.72
C ALA A 32 -2.09 -10.58 6.69
N CYS A 33 -1.35 -10.88 5.61
CA CYS A 33 0.04 -10.49 5.44
C CYS A 33 0.19 -9.55 4.24
N GLY A 34 1.28 -8.80 4.19
CA GLY A 34 1.53 -7.87 3.07
C GLY A 34 2.28 -8.50 1.90
N TYR A 35 2.33 -9.83 1.81
CA TYR A 35 2.91 -10.54 0.69
C TYR A 35 2.04 -10.40 -0.56
N ASP A 36 2.64 -10.43 -1.75
CA ASP A 36 1.94 -10.30 -3.04
C ASP A 36 0.85 -11.38 -3.20
N THR A 37 0.95 -12.54 -2.50
CA THR A 37 -0.13 -13.53 -2.43
C THR A 37 -1.44 -12.98 -1.88
N ASP A 38 -1.37 -11.98 -0.99
CA ASP A 38 -2.49 -11.40 -0.25
C ASP A 38 -2.89 -10.04 -0.82
N ILE A 39 -1.97 -9.30 -1.44
CA ILE A 39 -2.20 -7.91 -1.85
C ILE A 39 -2.23 -7.70 -3.37
N HIS A 40 -1.63 -8.59 -4.15
CA HIS A 40 -1.60 -8.46 -5.61
C HIS A 40 -2.74 -9.25 -6.23
N ILE A 41 -3.80 -8.54 -6.61
CA ILE A 41 -5.08 -9.12 -6.99
C ILE A 41 -5.39 -8.95 -8.48
N PRO A 42 -6.20 -9.85 -9.07
CA PRO A 42 -6.73 -9.63 -10.41
C PRO A 42 -7.64 -8.40 -10.46
N PHE A 43 -7.48 -7.57 -11.49
CA PHE A 43 -8.35 -6.43 -11.75
C PHE A 43 -8.62 -6.29 -13.25
N PHE A 44 -9.87 -6.44 -13.67
CA PHE A 44 -10.29 -6.35 -15.06
C PHE A 44 -11.43 -5.35 -15.22
N VAL A 45 -11.37 -4.55 -16.28
CA VAL A 45 -12.43 -3.58 -16.60
C VAL A 45 -12.88 -3.77 -18.04
N ARG A 46 -14.20 -3.83 -18.24
CA ARG A 46 -14.85 -3.76 -19.55
C ARG A 46 -15.85 -2.62 -19.53
N GLY A 47 -15.96 -1.85 -20.60
CA GLY A 47 -17.02 -0.86 -20.70
C GLY A 47 -16.95 -0.01 -21.98
N PRO A 48 -17.90 0.92 -22.15
CA PRO A 48 -17.89 1.89 -23.23
C PRO A 48 -16.53 2.59 -23.35
N GLY A 49 -15.94 2.61 -24.57
CA GLY A 49 -14.69 3.31 -24.85
C GLY A 49 -13.41 2.67 -24.31
N ILE A 50 -13.50 1.49 -23.67
CA ILE A 50 -12.33 0.72 -23.21
C ILE A 50 -11.89 -0.24 -24.33
N PRO A 51 -10.62 -0.20 -24.79
CA PRO A 51 -10.12 -1.12 -25.81
C PRO A 51 -10.21 -2.59 -25.38
N ALA A 52 -10.60 -3.47 -26.29
CA ALA A 52 -10.62 -4.91 -26.04
C ALA A 52 -9.20 -5.51 -26.06
N GLY A 53 -8.92 -6.45 -25.15
CA GLY A 53 -7.66 -7.19 -25.11
C GLY A 53 -6.42 -6.38 -24.71
N GLY A 54 -6.61 -5.15 -24.20
CA GLY A 54 -5.52 -4.33 -23.68
C GLY A 54 -5.10 -4.74 -22.28
N SER A 55 -3.85 -4.44 -21.94
CA SER A 55 -3.29 -4.50 -20.58
C SER A 55 -2.53 -3.20 -20.30
N VAL A 56 -2.57 -2.73 -19.06
CA VAL A 56 -1.79 -1.58 -18.59
C VAL A 56 -0.96 -2.03 -17.40
N ASP A 57 0.31 -1.60 -17.36
CA ASP A 57 1.25 -1.94 -16.29
C ASP A 57 1.44 -0.71 -15.39
N ILE A 58 0.42 -0.44 -14.57
CA ILE A 58 0.39 0.69 -13.65
C ILE A 58 0.01 0.23 -12.25
N VAL A 59 0.50 0.95 -11.25
CA VAL A 59 0.06 0.75 -9.87
C VAL A 59 -1.35 1.30 -9.70
N THR A 60 -2.24 0.47 -9.16
CA THR A 60 -3.60 0.82 -8.76
C THR A 60 -3.91 0.24 -7.39
N THR A 61 -4.78 0.90 -6.64
CA THR A 61 -5.29 0.44 -5.34
C THR A 61 -6.82 0.43 -5.34
N HIS A 62 -7.45 -0.18 -4.33
CA HIS A 62 -8.91 -0.15 -4.21
C HIS A 62 -9.48 1.27 -4.10
N THR A 63 -8.72 2.25 -3.58
CA THR A 63 -9.20 3.64 -3.47
C THR A 63 -9.33 4.31 -4.85
N ASP A 64 -8.57 3.87 -5.85
CA ASP A 64 -8.66 4.34 -7.24
C ASP A 64 -9.96 3.90 -7.92
N VAL A 65 -10.57 2.79 -7.49
CA VAL A 65 -11.84 2.29 -8.05
C VAL A 65 -12.96 3.31 -7.80
N ALA A 66 -13.06 3.83 -6.58
CA ALA A 66 -14.04 4.86 -6.24
C ALA A 66 -13.84 6.14 -7.06
N ALA A 67 -12.59 6.59 -7.21
CA ALA A 67 -12.24 7.76 -8.03
C ALA A 67 -12.62 7.55 -9.51
N THR A 68 -12.42 6.33 -10.03
CA THR A 68 -12.73 5.96 -11.41
C THR A 68 -14.23 5.94 -11.67
N ILE A 69 -15.02 5.34 -10.78
CA ILE A 69 -16.49 5.31 -10.89
C ILE A 69 -17.08 6.72 -10.88
N LEU A 70 -16.60 7.59 -9.97
CA LEU A 70 -17.04 8.98 -9.91
C LEU A 70 -16.73 9.75 -11.20
N LYS A 71 -15.54 9.55 -11.77
CA LYS A 71 -15.16 10.15 -13.05
C LYS A 71 -16.05 9.66 -14.19
N ILE A 72 -16.34 8.36 -14.27
CA ILE A 72 -17.28 7.80 -15.27
C ILE A 72 -18.67 8.42 -15.13
N ALA A 73 -19.14 8.64 -13.90
CA ALA A 73 -20.41 9.28 -13.61
C ALA A 73 -20.41 10.81 -13.87
N GLY A 74 -19.29 11.41 -14.31
CA GLY A 74 -19.18 12.86 -14.51
C GLY A 74 -19.20 13.66 -13.20
N MET A 75 -18.93 13.02 -12.06
CA MET A 75 -18.92 13.65 -10.74
C MET A 75 -17.53 14.16 -10.39
N ASN A 76 -17.47 15.37 -9.83
CA ASN A 76 -16.24 15.97 -9.31
C ASN A 76 -16.28 15.96 -7.76
N LYS A 77 -15.88 14.83 -7.16
CA LYS A 77 -15.79 14.67 -5.71
C LYS A 77 -14.37 14.22 -5.34
N ALA A 78 -13.81 14.82 -4.29
CA ALA A 78 -12.50 14.46 -3.79
C ALA A 78 -12.49 13.02 -3.24
N THR A 79 -11.42 12.30 -3.54
CA THR A 79 -11.15 10.92 -3.10
C THR A 79 -9.69 10.78 -2.71
N ASP A 80 -9.37 9.77 -1.92
CA ASP A 80 -7.99 9.40 -1.59
C ASP A 80 -7.27 8.68 -2.75
N GLY A 81 -8.02 8.07 -3.67
CA GLY A 81 -7.49 7.50 -4.91
C GLY A 81 -7.49 8.47 -6.08
N ALA A 82 -6.83 8.09 -7.16
CA ALA A 82 -6.85 8.77 -8.45
C ALA A 82 -7.47 7.87 -9.53
N SER A 83 -8.26 8.46 -10.43
CA SER A 83 -8.94 7.67 -11.47
C SER A 83 -7.96 6.90 -12.35
N ILE A 84 -8.28 5.63 -12.57
CA ILE A 84 -7.57 4.71 -13.46
C ILE A 84 -7.77 5.17 -14.92
N PRO A 85 -6.70 5.23 -15.74
CA PRO A 85 -6.81 5.56 -17.16
C PRO A 85 -7.39 4.38 -17.95
N LEU A 86 -8.69 4.42 -18.28
CA LEU A 86 -9.39 3.31 -18.93
C LEU A 86 -9.30 3.27 -20.47
N SER A 87 -8.92 4.38 -21.12
CA SER A 87 -9.03 4.52 -22.59
C SER A 87 -7.77 5.02 -23.30
N GLN A 88 -6.73 5.46 -22.58
CA GLN A 88 -5.47 5.93 -23.18
C GLN A 88 -4.25 5.59 -22.31
N PRO A 89 -3.16 5.03 -22.91
CA PRO A 89 -1.87 4.82 -22.25
C PRO A 89 -1.14 6.11 -21.85
N ASP A 90 -1.43 7.25 -22.50
CA ASP A 90 -0.58 8.46 -22.41
C ASP A 90 -0.62 9.19 -21.05
N ASN A 91 -1.35 8.68 -20.05
CA ASN A 91 -1.41 9.24 -18.69
C ASN A 91 -0.78 8.34 -17.61
N GLU A 92 -0.07 7.27 -17.99
CA GLU A 92 0.71 6.43 -17.07
C GLU A 92 1.73 7.26 -16.25
N ALA A 93 2.31 8.30 -16.87
CA ALA A 93 3.26 9.22 -16.23
C ALA A 93 2.69 10.04 -15.06
N LEU A 94 1.37 10.01 -14.82
CA LEU A 94 0.71 10.70 -13.70
C LEU A 94 0.30 9.76 -12.57
N ARG A 95 0.59 8.46 -12.68
CA ARG A 95 0.26 7.49 -11.63
C ARG A 95 1.34 7.50 -10.54
N HIS A 96 0.88 7.25 -9.32
CA HIS A 96 1.79 7.01 -8.22
C HIS A 96 2.46 5.64 -8.35
N GLU A 97 3.65 5.52 -7.78
CA GLU A 97 4.44 4.30 -7.76
C GLU A 97 4.13 3.40 -6.57
N HIS A 98 3.26 3.82 -5.65
CA HIS A 98 3.06 3.12 -4.38
C HIS A 98 1.63 2.61 -4.17
N ALA A 99 1.52 1.56 -3.36
CA ALA A 99 0.31 1.14 -2.69
C ALA A 99 0.59 1.04 -1.19
N THR A 100 -0.32 1.54 -0.38
CA THR A 100 -0.28 1.42 1.07
C THR A 100 -0.97 0.14 1.49
N ILE A 101 -0.34 -0.61 2.38
CA ILE A 101 -0.88 -1.84 2.94
C ILE A 101 -0.93 -1.68 4.44
N GLU A 102 -2.01 -2.11 5.06
CA GLU A 102 -2.12 -2.15 6.51
C GLU A 102 -2.90 -3.36 6.96
N PHE A 103 -2.57 -3.83 8.16
CA PHE A 103 -3.38 -4.79 8.89
C PHE A 103 -3.35 -4.42 10.37
N TRP A 104 -4.47 -4.65 11.06
CA TRP A 104 -4.60 -4.40 12.49
C TRP A 104 -5.13 -5.61 13.23
N GLY A 105 -4.45 -5.91 14.33
CA GLY A 105 -4.88 -6.86 15.32
C GLY A 105 -4.50 -8.29 14.97
N LEU A 106 -5.53 -9.12 14.91
CA LEU A 106 -5.38 -10.56 14.95
C LEU A 106 -5.47 -11.15 13.54
N ALA A 107 -4.42 -11.84 13.11
CA ALA A 107 -4.50 -12.73 11.97
C ALA A 107 -5.16 -14.04 12.38
N VAL A 108 -6.11 -14.50 11.58
CA VAL A 108 -6.80 -15.76 11.80
C VAL A 108 -6.67 -16.62 10.55
N PRO A 109 -6.25 -17.88 10.69
CA PRO A 109 -6.30 -18.83 9.59
C PRO A 109 -7.72 -19.05 9.08
N GLU A 110 -7.86 -19.27 7.78
CA GLU A 110 -9.13 -19.43 7.08
C GLU A 110 -9.28 -20.83 6.44
N GLY A 111 -10.53 -21.27 6.34
CA GLY A 111 -10.90 -22.55 5.72
C GLY A 111 -10.68 -23.78 6.61
N ILE A 112 -11.13 -24.94 6.11
CA ILE A 112 -11.06 -26.24 6.83
C ILE A 112 -9.62 -26.74 7.06
N TYR A 113 -8.64 -26.13 6.40
CA TYR A 113 -7.21 -26.42 6.54
C TYR A 113 -6.43 -25.33 7.29
N GLY A 114 -7.13 -24.35 7.87
CA GLY A 114 -6.51 -23.24 8.61
C GLY A 114 -5.80 -23.65 9.91
N ALA A 115 -6.10 -24.82 10.46
CA ALA A 115 -5.44 -25.32 11.67
C ALA A 115 -4.61 -26.58 11.35
N ILE A 116 -3.32 -26.55 11.67
CA ILE A 116 -2.44 -27.72 11.58
C ILE A 116 -3.03 -28.86 12.44
N GLY A 117 -3.36 -29.98 11.80
CA GLY A 117 -3.58 -31.27 12.49
C GLY A 117 -5.03 -31.70 12.76
N THR A 118 -6.06 -31.06 12.20
CA THR A 118 -7.44 -31.57 12.32
C THR A 118 -8.22 -31.49 11.00
N SER A 119 -8.57 -32.64 10.43
CA SER A 119 -9.39 -32.76 9.20
C SER A 119 -10.91 -32.77 9.47
N GLU A 120 -11.34 -32.61 10.72
CA GLU A 120 -12.74 -32.83 11.15
C GLU A 120 -13.48 -31.53 11.54
N ARG A 121 -13.07 -30.36 11.05
CA ARG A 121 -13.69 -29.08 11.43
C ARG A 121 -14.64 -28.51 10.38
N GLU A 122 -15.73 -27.94 10.87
CA GLU A 122 -16.59 -27.05 10.09
C GLU A 122 -15.86 -25.75 9.77
N ALA A 123 -16.07 -25.20 8.56
CA ALA A 123 -15.55 -23.89 8.19
C ALA A 123 -16.11 -22.83 9.15
N GLY A 124 -15.24 -22.10 9.88
CA GLY A 124 -15.63 -21.02 10.80
C GLY A 124 -15.16 -21.19 12.25
N GLU A 125 -14.52 -22.31 12.63
CA GLU A 125 -13.87 -22.43 13.94
C GLU A 125 -12.48 -21.78 13.95
N TRP A 126 -12.38 -20.62 14.60
CA TRP A 126 -11.15 -19.82 14.71
C TRP A 126 -10.16 -20.35 15.76
N THR A 127 -9.32 -21.33 15.39
CA THR A 127 -8.15 -21.76 16.18
C THR A 127 -6.84 -21.44 15.47
N GLY A 128 -5.74 -21.23 16.20
CA GLY A 128 -4.46 -20.83 15.59
C GLY A 128 -4.33 -19.31 15.40
N ARG A 129 -4.81 -18.54 16.37
CA ARG A 129 -4.83 -17.07 16.33
C ARG A 129 -3.40 -16.50 16.40
N HIS A 130 -3.02 -15.73 15.39
CA HIS A 130 -1.73 -15.04 15.32
C HIS A 130 -1.88 -13.60 15.83
N HIS A 131 -1.51 -13.41 17.09
CA HIS A 131 -1.50 -12.11 17.75
C HIS A 131 -0.32 -11.25 17.29
N ASN A 132 -0.37 -9.95 17.60
CA ASN A 132 0.67 -8.98 17.23
C ASN A 132 0.91 -8.88 15.71
N ASN A 133 -0.14 -9.08 14.91
CA ASN A 133 -0.06 -9.05 13.44
C ASN A 133 -0.32 -7.65 12.86
N THR A 134 -0.22 -6.60 13.68
CA THR A 134 -0.43 -5.21 13.23
C THR A 134 0.80 -4.70 12.50
N TYR A 135 0.63 -4.14 11.32
CA TYR A 135 1.74 -3.54 10.56
C TYR A 135 1.29 -2.41 9.61
N ARG A 136 2.27 -1.58 9.24
CA ARG A 136 2.22 -0.66 8.10
C ARG A 136 3.14 -1.20 7.02
N GLY A 137 2.62 -1.34 5.81
CA GLY A 137 3.33 -1.82 4.63
C GLY A 137 3.28 -0.81 3.50
N LEU A 138 4.32 -0.83 2.69
CA LEU A 138 4.49 -0.02 1.49
C LEU A 138 4.95 -0.93 0.36
N ARG A 139 4.10 -1.08 -0.64
CA ARG A 139 4.49 -1.66 -1.92
C ARG A 139 4.83 -0.52 -2.85
N ILE A 140 6.01 -0.55 -3.47
CA ILE A 140 6.44 0.49 -4.41
C ILE A 140 7.00 -0.17 -5.67
N VAL A 141 6.47 0.23 -6.82
CA VAL A 141 6.71 -0.42 -8.11
C VAL A 141 7.01 0.64 -9.17
N SER A 142 8.06 0.39 -9.91
CA SER A 142 8.40 1.08 -11.14
C SER A 142 9.00 0.08 -12.13
N PRO A 143 9.27 0.46 -13.38
CA PRO A 143 10.02 -0.38 -14.31
C PRO A 143 11.42 -0.80 -13.81
N ASN A 144 11.99 -0.10 -12.83
CA ASN A 144 13.36 -0.32 -12.35
C ASN A 144 13.46 -0.94 -10.95
N TYR A 145 12.36 -1.04 -10.20
CA TYR A 145 12.35 -1.62 -8.86
C TYR A 145 10.95 -2.08 -8.48
N SER A 146 10.89 -3.12 -7.66
CA SER A 146 9.65 -3.68 -7.18
C SER A 146 9.84 -4.06 -5.72
N LEU A 147 9.53 -3.15 -4.80
CA LEU A 147 9.87 -3.31 -3.39
C LEU A 147 8.63 -3.49 -2.53
N TYR A 148 8.78 -4.28 -1.47
CA TYR A 148 7.86 -4.32 -0.33
C TYR A 148 8.66 -3.98 0.93
N TYR A 149 8.18 -3.01 1.70
CA TYR A 149 8.76 -2.57 2.96
C TYR A 149 7.68 -2.51 4.03
N SER A 150 7.89 -3.12 5.19
CA SER A 150 6.93 -3.09 6.28
C SER A 150 7.58 -2.82 7.63
N VAL A 151 6.80 -2.20 8.52
CA VAL A 151 7.12 -2.00 9.93
C VAL A 151 5.99 -2.62 10.74
N TRP A 152 6.33 -3.53 11.63
CA TRP A 152 5.40 -4.25 12.49
C TRP A 152 5.29 -3.59 13.86
N CYS A 153 4.17 -3.84 14.54
CA CYS A 153 3.96 -3.34 15.90
C CYS A 153 4.93 -3.94 16.92
N THR A 154 5.55 -5.07 16.61
CA THR A 154 6.61 -5.71 17.40
C THR A 154 7.95 -4.97 17.30
N GLY A 155 8.08 -4.02 16.37
CA GLY A 155 9.34 -3.37 16.02
C GLY A 155 10.12 -4.07 14.92
N ASP A 156 9.66 -5.23 14.46
CA ASP A 156 10.25 -5.92 13.31
C ASP A 156 10.04 -5.11 12.04
N VAL A 157 11.03 -5.20 11.14
CA VAL A 157 11.02 -4.53 9.84
C VAL A 157 11.32 -5.56 8.78
N GLU A 158 10.58 -5.51 7.68
CA GLU A 158 10.86 -6.36 6.53
C GLU A 158 11.11 -5.53 5.29
N PHE A 159 12.01 -6.04 4.44
CA PHE A 159 12.29 -5.46 3.14
C PHE A 159 12.54 -6.57 2.13
N TYR A 160 11.81 -6.53 1.02
CA TYR A 160 11.95 -7.45 -0.10
C TYR A 160 12.06 -6.68 -1.40
N ASP A 161 12.95 -7.14 -2.27
CA ASP A 161 13.01 -6.72 -3.66
C ASP A 161 12.44 -7.83 -4.55
N LEU A 162 11.19 -7.66 -4.97
CA LEU A 162 10.46 -8.63 -5.76
C LEU A 162 10.96 -8.73 -7.21
N ALA A 163 11.81 -7.82 -7.67
CA ALA A 163 12.48 -7.97 -8.96
C ALA A 163 13.51 -9.12 -8.91
N SER A 164 14.20 -9.28 -7.77
CA SER A 164 15.20 -10.34 -7.57
C SER A 164 14.68 -11.52 -6.74
N ASP A 165 13.66 -11.30 -5.91
CA ASP A 165 13.01 -12.29 -5.03
C ASP A 165 11.47 -12.23 -5.21
N PRO A 166 10.94 -12.70 -6.36
CA PRO A 166 9.52 -12.58 -6.69
C PRO A 166 8.59 -13.38 -5.76
N PHE A 167 9.16 -14.27 -4.93
CA PHE A 167 8.42 -15.07 -3.96
C PHE A 167 8.59 -14.55 -2.52
N GLN A 168 9.22 -13.40 -2.31
CA GLN A 168 9.41 -12.77 -0.99
C GLN A 168 9.98 -13.72 0.07
N THR A 169 11.01 -14.48 -0.29
CA THR A 169 11.66 -15.48 0.57
C THR A 169 12.92 -14.98 1.28
N GLN A 170 13.45 -13.83 0.87
CA GLN A 170 14.69 -13.25 1.39
C GLN A 170 14.44 -11.86 1.96
N ASN A 171 14.12 -11.81 3.26
CA ASN A 171 14.03 -10.54 3.97
C ASN A 171 15.42 -9.92 4.14
N LEU A 172 15.71 -8.83 3.43
CA LEU A 172 17.01 -8.18 3.49
C LEU A 172 17.29 -7.51 4.86
N MET A 173 16.26 -7.28 5.68
CA MET A 173 16.44 -6.79 7.06
C MET A 173 16.95 -7.87 8.02
N ALA A 174 16.77 -9.15 7.68
CA ALA A 174 17.21 -10.28 8.50
C ALA A 174 18.58 -10.86 8.04
N HIS A 175 19.15 -10.34 6.95
CA HIS A 175 20.32 -10.90 6.29
C HIS A 175 21.43 -9.85 6.06
N ASP A 176 22.34 -9.69 7.03
CA ASP A 176 23.43 -8.69 7.02
C ASP A 176 24.22 -8.61 5.70
N LYS A 177 24.55 -9.75 5.10
CA LYS A 177 25.32 -9.78 3.84
C LYS A 177 24.51 -9.29 2.63
N GLY A 178 23.23 -9.65 2.56
CA GLY A 178 22.32 -9.17 1.52
C GLY A 178 22.08 -7.67 1.66
N HIS A 179 21.85 -7.22 2.90
CA HIS A 179 21.70 -5.81 3.27
C HIS A 179 22.87 -4.96 2.78
N MET A 180 24.11 -5.32 3.13
CA MET A 180 25.29 -4.50 2.82
C MET A 180 25.52 -4.33 1.30
N GLY A 181 25.17 -5.35 0.51
CA GLY A 181 25.37 -5.37 -0.94
C GLY A 181 24.24 -4.73 -1.76
N TYR A 182 23.03 -4.62 -1.20
CA TYR A 182 21.85 -4.18 -1.94
C TYR A 182 21.91 -2.68 -2.31
N ARG A 183 21.53 -2.35 -3.55
CA ARG A 183 21.59 -0.99 -4.09
C ARG A 183 20.41 -0.70 -5.02
N ILE A 184 19.88 0.52 -4.94
CA ILE A 184 18.98 1.11 -5.95
C ILE A 184 19.55 2.47 -6.32
N SER A 185 19.66 2.76 -7.61
CA SER A 185 20.27 4.01 -8.10
C SER A 185 21.65 4.31 -7.49
N GLY A 186 22.43 3.25 -7.24
CA GLY A 186 23.76 3.34 -6.61
C GLY A 186 23.76 3.61 -5.10
N ARG A 187 22.60 3.72 -4.45
CA ARG A 187 22.46 4.05 -3.03
C ARG A 187 22.30 2.81 -2.15
N PRO A 188 22.92 2.75 -0.95
CA PRO A 188 22.82 1.60 -0.04
C PRO A 188 21.42 1.43 0.56
N LEU A 189 21.11 0.22 1.02
CA LEU A 189 19.80 -0.11 1.61
C LEU A 189 19.43 0.83 2.75
N ASP A 190 20.35 1.20 3.64
CA ASP A 190 20.07 2.15 4.73
C ASP A 190 19.53 3.50 4.24
N GLU A 191 20.11 4.02 3.16
CA GLU A 191 19.64 5.27 2.56
C GLU A 191 18.28 5.08 1.89
N ILE A 192 18.02 3.92 1.28
CA ILE A 192 16.69 3.59 0.72
C ILE A 192 15.64 3.52 1.83
N LEU A 193 15.92 2.84 2.94
CA LEU A 193 15.00 2.65 4.05
C LEU A 193 14.57 3.98 4.67
N THR A 194 15.47 4.97 4.78
CA THR A 194 15.08 6.31 5.29
C THR A 194 14.03 6.99 4.41
N ARG A 195 14.05 6.78 3.09
CA ARG A 195 13.05 7.35 2.16
C ARG A 195 11.73 6.61 2.25
N LEU A 196 11.78 5.28 2.27
CA LEU A 196 10.57 4.45 2.38
C LEU A 196 9.86 4.68 3.72
N ASN A 197 10.64 4.83 4.79
CA ASN A 197 10.11 5.14 6.11
C ASN A 197 9.44 6.52 6.14
N ALA A 198 10.10 7.56 5.60
CA ALA A 198 9.50 8.88 5.47
C ALA A 198 8.21 8.85 4.62
N LEU A 199 8.17 8.02 3.57
CA LEU A 199 6.98 7.86 2.74
C LEU A 199 5.83 7.20 3.51
N ILE A 200 6.10 6.14 4.30
CA ILE A 200 5.10 5.55 5.20
C ILE A 200 4.57 6.58 6.19
N MET A 201 5.44 7.43 6.75
CA MET A 201 5.01 8.49 7.68
C MET A 201 4.03 9.48 7.06
N VAL A 202 4.20 9.83 5.78
CA VAL A 202 3.20 10.62 5.03
C VAL A 202 1.92 9.82 4.83
N LEU A 203 2.06 8.58 4.35
CA LEU A 203 0.95 7.77 3.86
C LEU A 203 0.03 7.25 4.96
N LYS A 204 0.54 6.99 6.18
CA LYS A 204 -0.25 6.41 7.28
C LYS A 204 -1.44 7.27 7.72
N THR A 205 -1.43 8.57 7.40
CA THR A 205 -2.52 9.51 7.71
C THR A 205 -2.93 10.37 6.51
N CYS A 206 -2.59 9.93 5.30
CA CYS A 206 -2.83 10.73 4.10
C CYS A 206 -4.32 10.98 3.89
N LYS A 207 -4.65 12.12 3.25
CA LYS A 207 -6.00 12.42 2.77
C LYS A 207 -5.93 13.06 1.38
N GLY A 208 -6.87 12.70 0.53
CA GLY A 208 -7.02 13.22 -0.82
C GLY A 208 -5.74 13.08 -1.64
N ARG A 209 -5.29 14.19 -2.22
CA ARG A 209 -4.13 14.24 -3.10
C ARG A 209 -2.83 13.76 -2.44
N GLU A 210 -2.70 13.88 -1.11
CA GLU A 210 -1.51 13.37 -0.41
C GLU A 210 -1.36 11.85 -0.56
N CYS A 211 -2.46 11.10 -0.61
CA CYS A 211 -2.42 9.65 -0.77
C CYS A 211 -1.90 9.21 -2.15
N THR A 212 -2.05 10.06 -3.17
CA THR A 212 -1.59 9.79 -4.54
C THR A 212 -0.33 10.58 -4.90
N ARG A 213 0.07 11.57 -4.11
CA ARG A 213 1.28 12.38 -4.31
C ARG A 213 2.03 12.64 -3.00
N PRO A 214 2.44 11.59 -2.27
CA PRO A 214 3.04 11.74 -0.95
C PRO A 214 4.40 12.46 -1.00
N TRP A 215 5.12 12.39 -2.12
CA TRP A 215 6.37 13.13 -2.30
C TRP A 215 6.19 14.65 -2.25
N GLU A 216 5.03 15.18 -2.66
CA GLU A 216 4.74 16.63 -2.60
C GLU A 216 4.68 17.13 -1.13
N SER A 217 4.31 16.27 -0.18
CA SER A 217 4.32 16.60 1.25
C SER A 217 5.73 16.68 1.84
N LEU A 218 6.66 15.86 1.33
CA LEU A 218 8.07 15.86 1.75
C LEU A 218 8.88 16.91 0.99
N HIS A 219 8.55 17.17 -0.28
CA HIS A 219 9.23 18.13 -1.16
C HIS A 219 8.20 19.06 -1.81
N PRO A 220 7.77 20.12 -1.10
CA PRO A 220 6.76 21.07 -1.62
C PRO A 220 7.21 21.84 -2.86
N ASP A 221 8.50 21.84 -3.16
CA ASP A 221 9.08 22.45 -4.36
C ASP A 221 8.88 21.63 -5.64
N GLY A 222 8.30 20.41 -5.53
CA GLY A 222 7.99 19.53 -6.65
C GLY A 222 9.21 18.87 -7.31
N ARG A 223 10.40 18.96 -6.72
CA ARG A 223 11.64 18.40 -7.31
C ARG A 223 11.79 16.90 -7.12
N VAL A 224 10.96 16.29 -6.27
CA VAL A 224 10.94 14.86 -5.99
C VAL A 224 9.55 14.33 -6.27
N THR A 225 9.45 13.41 -7.22
CA THR A 225 8.20 12.75 -7.59
C THR A 225 8.29 11.23 -7.58
N THR A 226 9.50 10.69 -7.40
CA THR A 226 9.79 9.25 -7.40
C THR A 226 10.87 8.91 -6.35
N LEU A 227 10.99 7.63 -6.00
CA LEU A 227 12.06 7.15 -5.12
C LEU A 227 13.48 7.50 -5.65
N PRO A 228 13.84 7.34 -6.95
CA PRO A 228 15.11 7.80 -7.49
C PRO A 228 15.40 9.29 -7.28
N ASP A 229 14.37 10.15 -7.36
CA ASP A 229 14.56 11.57 -7.07
C ASP A 229 14.88 11.81 -5.60
N ALA A 230 14.17 11.10 -4.71
CA ALA A 230 14.38 11.13 -3.25
C ALA A 230 15.75 10.58 -2.82
N LEU A 231 16.31 9.68 -3.62
CA LEU A 231 17.60 9.01 -3.41
C LEU A 231 18.82 9.86 -3.78
N ARG A 232 18.64 11.07 -4.32
CA ARG A 232 19.75 12.00 -4.61
C ARG A 232 20.44 12.43 -3.30
N GLU A 233 21.77 12.38 -3.29
CA GLU A 233 22.64 12.64 -2.12
C GLU A 233 22.34 13.93 -1.36
N LYS A 234 21.99 15.00 -2.07
CA LYS A 234 21.62 16.29 -1.47
C LYS A 234 20.46 16.20 -0.46
N TYR A 235 19.68 15.12 -0.48
CA TYR A 235 18.56 14.89 0.44
C TYR A 235 18.89 13.93 1.59
N ASP A 236 20.10 13.37 1.68
CA ASP A 236 20.46 12.38 2.71
C ASP A 236 20.22 12.90 4.13
N SER A 237 20.81 14.06 4.47
CA SER A 237 20.65 14.66 5.79
C SER A 237 19.19 14.99 6.11
N PHE A 238 18.40 15.33 5.09
CA PHE A 238 16.97 15.59 5.26
C PHE A 238 16.19 14.32 5.65
N TYR A 239 16.39 13.22 4.94
CA TYR A 239 15.70 11.95 5.20
C TYR A 239 16.18 11.30 6.51
N GLN A 240 17.46 11.44 6.86
CA GLN A 240 18.00 10.96 8.14
C GLN A 240 17.35 11.64 9.36
N GLN A 241 16.82 12.86 9.21
CA GLN A 241 16.18 13.64 10.27
C GLN A 241 14.65 13.49 10.34
N GLN A 242 14.05 12.72 9.42
CA GLN A 242 12.61 12.46 9.43
C GLN A 242 12.24 11.59 10.63
N PRO A 243 11.05 11.81 11.23
CA PRO A 243 10.50 10.86 12.19
C PRO A 243 10.34 9.49 11.52
N LYS A 244 10.52 8.43 12.30
CA LYS A 244 10.40 7.05 11.81
C LYS A 244 9.05 6.44 12.16
N MET A 245 8.51 5.60 11.29
CA MET A 245 7.35 4.77 11.63
C MET A 245 7.72 3.78 12.75
N TRP A 246 6.86 3.71 13.76
CA TRP A 246 6.90 2.73 14.86
C TRP A 246 5.51 2.68 15.53
N PHE A 247 5.27 1.63 16.33
CA PHE A 247 4.06 1.48 17.15
C PHE A 247 4.39 1.42 18.64
N SER A 248 3.57 2.03 19.50
CA SER A 248 3.69 1.92 20.96
C SER A 248 3.16 0.57 21.46
N GLU A 249 2.21 -0.02 20.74
CA GLU A 249 1.60 -1.30 21.06
C GLU A 249 1.04 -2.00 19.83
N CYS A 250 0.84 -3.31 19.96
CA CYS A 250 0.13 -4.13 18.98
C CYS A 250 -1.38 -4.07 19.22
N ALA A 251 -2.00 -2.93 18.91
CA ALA A 251 -3.44 -2.73 19.09
C ALA A 251 -4.26 -3.72 18.24
N ALA A 252 -5.37 -4.20 18.80
CA ALA A 252 -6.27 -5.15 18.15
C ALA A 252 -7.16 -4.54 17.05
N THR A 253 -7.16 -3.20 16.94
CA THR A 253 -7.92 -2.41 15.96
C THR A 253 -7.11 -1.16 15.64
N TYR A 254 -7.54 -0.39 14.64
CA TYR A 254 -6.93 0.90 14.32
C TYR A 254 -7.07 1.87 15.50
N ILE A 255 -5.92 2.25 16.08
CA ILE A 255 -5.79 3.30 17.09
C ILE A 255 -4.69 4.23 16.59
N ALA A 256 -5.06 5.46 16.24
CA ALA A 256 -4.11 6.40 15.65
C ALA A 256 -2.93 6.67 16.59
N GLU A 257 -3.21 6.83 17.88
CA GLU A 257 -2.23 7.12 18.94
C GLU A 257 -1.27 5.96 19.20
N ALA A 258 -1.58 4.76 18.70
CA ALA A 258 -0.70 3.60 18.80
C ALA A 258 0.48 3.69 17.81
N GLU A 259 0.46 4.63 16.86
CA GLU A 259 1.55 4.87 15.91
C GLU A 259 2.34 6.13 16.27
N ASN A 260 3.53 6.30 15.70
CA ASN A 260 4.25 7.57 15.76
C ASN A 260 3.38 8.75 15.29
N GLN A 261 3.13 9.74 16.15
CA GLN A 261 2.36 10.94 15.83
C GLN A 261 3.20 12.16 15.46
N GLU A 262 4.54 12.03 15.43
CA GLU A 262 5.41 13.11 14.98
C GLU A 262 5.10 13.48 13.52
N PRO A 263 4.92 14.78 13.22
CA PRO A 263 4.64 15.20 11.86
C PRO A 263 5.88 15.10 10.98
N ILE A 264 5.68 14.78 9.70
CA ILE A 264 6.73 14.87 8.70
C ILE A 264 7.26 16.30 8.59
N LYS A 265 8.55 16.44 8.32
CA LYS A 265 9.22 17.74 8.18
C LYS A 265 9.39 18.01 6.69
N PRO A 266 8.74 19.02 6.09
CA PRO A 266 8.92 19.32 4.66
C PRO A 266 10.32 19.86 4.36
N PHE A 267 10.87 19.51 3.19
CA PHE A 267 12.18 19.97 2.76
C PHE A 267 12.19 21.49 2.52
N GLY A 268 13.14 22.19 3.14
CA GLY A 268 13.33 23.64 2.99
C GLY A 268 12.31 24.52 3.72
N GLY A 269 11.43 23.95 4.56
CA GLY A 269 10.49 24.71 5.39
C GLY A 269 10.99 24.96 6.82
N ASP A 270 10.60 26.10 7.41
CA ASP A 270 10.63 26.29 8.87
C ASP A 270 9.56 25.40 9.53
N SER A 271 9.84 24.90 10.73
CA SER A 271 9.04 23.92 11.48
C SER A 271 7.67 24.41 11.99
N THR A 272 7.02 25.34 11.29
CA THR A 272 5.63 25.74 11.53
C THR A 272 4.70 24.82 10.75
N THR A 273 4.62 23.57 11.17
CA THR A 273 3.62 22.62 10.69
C THR A 273 2.22 23.21 10.93
N GLN A 274 1.47 23.39 9.84
CA GLN A 274 0.01 23.47 9.91
C GLN A 274 -0.47 22.28 10.74
N LYS A 275 -1.02 22.54 11.93
CA LYS A 275 -1.80 21.53 12.65
C LYS A 275 -2.86 21.05 11.67
N ARG A 276 -2.79 19.77 11.31
CA ARG A 276 -3.88 19.10 10.60
C ARG A 276 -5.07 19.12 11.56
N GLU A 277 -6.01 20.04 11.34
CA GLU A 277 -7.31 19.93 12.00
C GLU A 277 -7.94 18.64 11.52
N PHE A 278 -8.06 17.69 12.45
CA PHE A 278 -8.80 16.49 12.24
C PHE A 278 -10.29 16.87 12.23
N ASP A 279 -10.84 17.15 11.04
CA ASP A 279 -12.29 17.19 10.88
C ASP A 279 -12.80 15.75 10.83
N TRP A 280 -13.46 15.34 11.91
CA TRP A 280 -14.22 14.08 12.03
C TRP A 280 -15.51 14.10 11.19
N GLY A 281 -15.64 15.03 10.23
CA GLY A 281 -16.75 15.26 9.31
C GLY A 281 -17.81 14.18 9.40
N ARG A 282 -18.99 14.53 9.94
CA ARG A 282 -20.09 13.68 10.45
C ARG A 282 -20.61 12.60 9.48
N HIS A 283 -19.75 11.72 8.98
CA HIS A 283 -20.04 10.82 7.86
C HIS A 283 -20.13 9.35 8.27
N TRP A 284 -20.00 9.03 9.56
CA TRP A 284 -20.15 7.67 10.09
C TRP A 284 -21.40 7.43 10.94
N GLN A 285 -22.36 8.35 10.91
CA GLN A 285 -23.67 8.09 11.50
C GLN A 285 -24.74 8.56 10.53
N TYR A 286 -25.29 7.66 9.73
CA TYR A 286 -26.72 7.55 9.37
C TYR A 286 -26.91 6.29 8.50
N PHE A 287 -26.93 5.13 9.15
CA PHE A 287 -27.82 4.04 8.75
C PHE A 287 -28.94 3.97 9.78
N THR A 288 -29.97 4.76 9.57
CA THR A 288 -31.35 4.57 10.05
C THR A 288 -32.28 5.16 9.00
#